data_AF-A0AAV0W7J1-F1
#
_entry.id   AF-A0AAV0W7J1-F1
#
_cell.length_a   1.000
_cell.length_b   1.000
_cell.length_c   1.000
_cell.angle_alpha   90.00
_cell.angle_beta   90.00
_cell.angle_gamma   90.00
#
_symmetry.space_group_name_H-M   'P 1'
#
loop_
_entity.id
_entity.type
_entity.pdbx_description
1 polymer ?
#
loop_
_entity_poly.entity_id
_entity_poly.type
_entity_poly.pdbx_seq_one_letter_code
_entity_poly.pdbx_strand_id
1 'polypeptide(L)'
;MSEFLSKNGVFHIRTPPYNPSSNGAAENTVKTFKQFLKKCAKNTDMDTNICNFVLTYNSTKHCATGVSPAELHLGRPLNTSLDRLVPFAKHKYN
;
A
#
# COMPACT_ATOMS: atom_id res chain seq x y z
N MET A 1 -0.49 -25.41 -2.83
CA MET A 1 0.21 -24.31 -2.11
C MET A 1 1.67 -24.65 -1.82
N SER A 2 1.99 -25.71 -1.06
CA SER A 2 3.39 -26.09 -0.74
C SER A 2 4.26 -26.27 -2.00
N GLU A 3 3.73 -26.99 -3.00
CA GLU A 3 4.45 -27.22 -4.26
C GLU A 3 4.66 -25.94 -5.08
N PHE A 4 3.65 -25.07 -5.17
CA PHE A 4 3.77 -23.78 -5.83
C PHE A 4 4.83 -22.89 -5.17
N LEU A 5 4.83 -22.80 -3.84
CA LEU A 5 5.79 -21.97 -3.11
C LEU A 5 7.21 -22.52 -3.24
N SER A 6 7.39 -23.85 -3.15
CA SER A 6 8.67 -24.51 -3.38
C SER A 6 9.20 -24.25 -4.80
N LYS A 7 8.36 -24.39 -5.83
CA LYS A 7 8.72 -24.10 -7.23
C LYS A 7 9.13 -22.64 -7.47
N ASN A 8 8.62 -21.70 -6.66
CA ASN A 8 8.96 -20.28 -6.76
C ASN A 8 10.04 -19.84 -5.75
N GLY A 9 10.64 -20.77 -4.98
CA GLY A 9 11.65 -20.44 -3.98
C GLY A 9 11.14 -19.61 -2.80
N VAL A 10 9.83 -19.64 -2.53
CA VAL A 10 9.19 -18.86 -1.46
C VAL A 10 9.08 -19.70 -0.20
N PHE A 11 9.69 -19.24 0.89
CA PHE A 11 9.55 -19.86 2.21
C PHE A 11 8.30 -19.34 2.94
N HIS A 12 7.36 -20.23 3.23
CA HIS A 12 6.11 -19.85 3.91
C HIS A 12 6.25 -19.93 5.43
N ILE A 13 6.33 -18.77 6.07
CA ILE A 13 6.30 -18.65 7.53
C ILE A 13 4.83 -18.61 7.99
N ARG A 14 4.45 -19.51 8.90
CA ARG A 14 3.09 -19.56 9.46
C ARG A 14 3.08 -18.98 10.87
N THR A 15 2.09 -18.14 11.14
CA THR A 15 1.83 -17.62 12.48
C THR A 15 1.24 -18.72 13.37
N PRO A 16 1.68 -18.86 14.64
CA PRO A 16 1.07 -19.82 15.56
C PRO A 16 -0.40 -19.46 15.84
N PRO A 17 -1.25 -20.45 16.16
CA PRO A 17 -2.62 -20.19 16.56
C PRO A 17 -2.65 -19.28 17.80
N TYR A 18 -3.68 -18.45 17.90
CA TYR A 18 -3.89 -17.48 19.00
C TYR A 18 -2.82 -16.37 19.14
N ASN A 19 -2.03 -16.11 18.09
CA ASN A 19 -1.09 -14.99 18.06
C ASN A 19 -1.44 -13.96 16.95
N PRO A 20 -2.55 -13.20 17.09
CA PRO A 20 -2.98 -12.24 16.08
C PRO A 20 -1.97 -11.12 15.84
N SER A 21 -1.15 -10.80 16.86
CA SER A 21 -0.16 -9.72 16.79
C SER A 21 0.87 -9.92 15.66
N SER A 22 1.25 -11.16 15.37
CA SER A 22 2.21 -11.48 14.30
C SER A 22 1.69 -11.21 12.88
N ASN A 23 0.36 -11.09 12.69
CA ASN A 23 -0.24 -10.68 11.41
C ASN A 23 -0.87 -9.28 11.46
N GLY A 24 -0.58 -8.50 12.51
CA GLY A 24 -1.24 -7.23 12.78
C GLY A 24 -1.09 -6.19 11.65
N ALA A 25 0.05 -6.20 10.93
CA ALA A 25 0.25 -5.29 9.80
C ALA A 25 -0.72 -5.57 8.64
N ALA A 26 -0.94 -6.84 8.30
CA ALA A 26 -1.90 -7.22 7.27
C ALA A 26 -3.33 -6.87 7.71
N GLU A 27 -3.68 -7.17 8.97
CA GLU A 27 -5.00 -6.86 9.52
C GLU A 27 -5.28 -5.35 9.57
N ASN A 28 -4.30 -4.54 9.97
CA ASN A 28 -4.40 -3.09 9.93
C ASN A 28 -4.61 -2.57 8.50
N THR A 29 -3.93 -3.14 7.51
CA THR A 29 -4.12 -2.78 6.10
C THR A 29 -5.54 -3.11 5.63
N VAL A 30 -6.07 -4.29 6.00
CA VAL A 30 -7.46 -4.67 5.71
C VAL A 30 -8.46 -3.73 6.37
N LYS A 31 -8.20 -3.31 7.62
CA LYS A 31 -9.03 -2.32 8.32
C LYS A 31 -9.06 -0.99 7.58
N THR A 32 -7.90 -0.48 7.18
CA THR A 32 -7.78 0.76 6.40
C THR A 32 -8.47 0.65 5.05
N PHE A 33 -8.31 -0.48 4.35
CA PHE A 33 -9.00 -0.75 3.08
C PHE A 33 -10.53 -0.71 3.23
N LYS A 34 -11.08 -1.40 4.23
CA LYS A 34 -12.53 -1.39 4.50
C LYS A 34 -13.01 0.03 4.82
N GLN A 35 -12.24 0.83 5.54
CA GLN A 35 -12.58 2.22 5.81
C GLN A 35 -12.54 3.09 4.55
N PHE A 36 -11.58 2.85 3.65
CA PHE A 36 -11.52 3.51 2.35
C PHE A 36 -12.76 3.20 1.51
N LEU A 37 -13.12 1.93 1.37
CA LEU A 37 -14.30 1.51 0.60
C LEU A 37 -15.60 2.11 1.14
N LYS A 38 -15.75 2.25 2.46
CA LYS A 38 -16.91 2.91 3.06
C LYS A 38 -17.05 4.38 2.65
N LYS A 39 -15.96 5.03 2.22
CA LYS A 39 -15.93 6.41 1.74
C LYS A 39 -16.11 6.52 0.23
N CYS A 40 -15.95 5.44 -0.53
CA CYS A 40 -16.17 5.42 -1.97
C CYS A 40 -17.65 5.63 -2.31
N ALA A 41 -17.92 6.22 -3.48
CA ALA A 41 -19.29 6.39 -3.96
C ALA A 41 -19.92 5.04 -4.35
N LYS A 42 -21.23 4.91 -4.12
CA LYS A 42 -21.97 3.64 -4.30
C LYS A 42 -22.02 3.13 -5.75
N ASN A 43 -21.82 4.00 -6.74
CA ASN A 43 -21.96 3.69 -8.17
C ASN A 43 -20.61 3.63 -8.89
N THR A 44 -19.50 3.50 -8.15
CA THR A 44 -18.17 3.41 -8.75
C THR A 44 -17.77 1.97 -8.92
N ASP A 45 -17.10 1.68 -10.02
CA ASP A 45 -16.53 0.36 -10.30
C ASP A 45 -15.57 -0.10 -9.18
N MET A 46 -15.71 -1.36 -8.77
CA MET A 46 -14.98 -1.91 -7.62
C MET A 46 -13.48 -2.03 -7.92
N ASP A 47 -13.12 -2.45 -9.13
CA ASP A 47 -11.72 -2.60 -9.53
C ASP A 47 -11.02 -1.23 -9.55
N THR A 48 -11.71 -0.21 -10.04
CA THR A 48 -11.26 1.19 -9.98
C THR A 48 -11.02 1.65 -8.54
N ASN A 49 -11.93 1.33 -7.62
CA ASN A 49 -11.76 1.65 -6.19
C ASN A 49 -10.55 0.91 -5.58
N ILE A 50 -10.32 -0.35 -5.94
CA ILE A 50 -9.15 -1.12 -5.49
C ILE A 50 -7.86 -0.48 -6.01
N CYS A 51 -7.79 -0.17 -7.30
CA CYS A 51 -6.63 0.50 -7.90
C CYS A 51 -6.35 1.85 -7.23
N ASN A 52 -7.39 2.65 -6.98
CA ASN A 52 -7.28 3.93 -6.28
C ASN A 52 -6.78 3.76 -4.85
N PHE A 53 -7.27 2.74 -4.13
CA PHE A 53 -6.79 2.43 -2.79
C PHE A 53 -5.31 2.06 -2.80
N VAL A 54 -4.90 1.13 -3.67
CA VAL A 54 -3.51 0.67 -3.76
C VAL A 54 -2.57 1.83 -4.06
N LEU A 55 -2.94 2.69 -5.03
CA LEU A 55 -2.16 3.87 -5.36
C LEU A 55 -2.06 4.84 -4.17
N THR A 56 -3.20 5.14 -3.52
CA THR A 56 -3.25 6.08 -2.40
C THR A 56 -2.46 5.58 -1.20
N TYR A 57 -2.67 4.32 -0.81
CA TYR A 57 -1.98 3.72 0.33
C TYR A 57 -0.46 3.67 0.12
N ASN A 58 -0.03 3.30 -1.09
CA ASN A 58 1.39 3.17 -1.40
C ASN A 58 2.11 4.52 -1.58
N SER A 59 1.39 5.59 -1.92
CA SER A 59 1.96 6.95 -2.06
C SER A 59 1.84 7.82 -0.80
N THR A 60 0.98 7.43 0.16
CA THR A 60 0.80 8.18 1.41
C THR A 60 1.91 7.86 2.40
N LYS A 61 2.53 8.90 2.99
CA LYS A 61 3.51 8.73 4.06
C LYS A 61 2.90 8.00 5.25
N HIS A 62 3.56 6.94 5.72
CA HIS A 62 3.08 6.17 6.86
C HIS A 62 3.64 6.75 8.16
N CYS A 63 2.78 6.89 9.18
CA CYS A 63 3.15 7.57 10.44
C CYS A 63 4.31 6.90 11.18
N ALA A 64 4.43 5.57 11.10
CA ALA A 64 5.47 4.82 11.79
C ALA A 64 6.85 4.92 11.12
N THR A 65 6.90 5.11 9.80
CA THR A 65 8.16 5.08 9.02
C THR A 65 8.57 6.47 8.53
N GLY A 66 7.67 7.45 8.53
CA GLY A 66 7.91 8.81 8.02
C GLY A 66 7.98 8.91 6.49
N VAL A 67 8.02 7.77 5.80
CA VAL A 67 8.06 7.63 4.33
C VAL A 67 6.89 6.79 3.85
N SER A 68 6.57 6.88 2.56
CA SER A 68 5.51 6.06 1.94
C SER A 68 5.95 4.61 1.73
N PRO A 69 5.01 3.64 1.68
CA PRO A 69 5.34 2.25 1.38
C PRO A 69 6.07 2.06 0.04
N ALA A 70 5.70 2.82 -0.98
CA ALA A 70 6.37 2.73 -2.28
C ALA A 70 7.78 3.29 -2.27
N GLU A 71 8.04 4.36 -1.51
CA GLU A 71 9.42 4.85 -1.32
C GLU A 71 10.29 3.80 -0.65
N LEU A 72 9.76 3.11 0.36
CA LEU A 72 10.49 2.03 1.03
C LEU A 72 10.78 0.86 0.08
N HIS A 73 9.86 0.56 -0.84
CA HIS A 73 9.99 -0.54 -1.79
C HIS A 73 10.87 -0.21 -3.01
N LEU A 74 10.74 0.99 -3.57
CA LEU A 74 11.36 1.41 -4.84
C LEU A 74 12.56 2.34 -4.65
N GLY A 75 12.80 2.85 -3.44
CA GLY A 75 13.84 3.82 -3.13
C GLY A 75 13.57 5.24 -3.66
N ARG A 76 12.36 5.52 -4.17
CA ARG A 76 11.97 6.83 -4.71
C ARG A 76 10.47 7.11 -4.51
N PRO A 77 10.05 8.39 -4.46
CA PRO A 77 8.63 8.74 -4.43
C PRO A 77 7.91 8.30 -5.71
N LEU A 78 6.67 7.84 -5.55
CA LEU A 78 5.75 7.65 -6.66
C LEU A 78 5.17 9.00 -7.08
N ASN A 79 5.22 9.29 -8.39
CA ASN A 79 4.58 10.47 -8.94
C ASN A 79 3.06 10.22 -9.05
N THR A 80 2.28 11.06 -8.39
CA THR A 80 0.83 11.06 -8.37
C THR A 80 0.26 12.24 -9.18
N SER A 81 -1.06 12.27 -9.37
CA SER A 81 -1.72 13.40 -10.00
C SER A 81 -1.57 14.71 -9.20
N LEU A 82 -1.40 14.63 -7.87
CA LEU A 82 -1.20 15.79 -7.00
C LEU A 82 0.16 16.45 -7.23
N ASP A 83 1.19 15.68 -7.57
CA ASP A 83 2.52 16.22 -7.86
C ASP A 83 2.52 17.10 -9.12
N ARG A 84 1.57 16.88 -10.03
CA ARG A 84 1.35 17.73 -11.21
C ARG A 84 0.68 19.07 -10.89
N LEU A 85 0.04 19.18 -9.72
CA LEU A 85 -0.59 20.43 -9.28
C LEU A 85 0.43 21.40 -8.68
N VAL A 86 1.66 20.96 -8.41
CA VAL A 86 2.76 21.84 -8.02
C VAL A 86 3.29 22.49 -9.30
N PRO A 87 3.00 23.79 -9.56
CA PRO A 87 3.44 24.44 -10.79
C PRO A 87 4.95 24.54 -10.75
N PHE A 88 5.66 23.70 -11.53
CA PHE A 88 7.13 23.67 -11.69
C PHE A 88 7.85 24.50 -10.61
N ALA A 89 7.75 24.05 -9.35
CA ALA A 89 8.35 24.79 -8.25
C ALA A 89 9.85 24.51 -8.33
N LYS A 90 10.52 25.29 -9.19
CA LYS A 90 11.97 25.41 -9.36
C LYS A 90 12.71 24.19 -8.81
N HIS A 91 12.82 23.12 -9.58
CA HIS A 91 13.93 22.20 -9.40
C HIS A 91 15.22 22.98 -9.68
N LYS A 92 15.74 23.67 -8.65
CA LYS A 92 17.18 23.90 -8.54
C LYS A 92 17.76 22.52 -8.26
N TYR A 93 18.20 21.86 -9.32
CA TYR A 93 19.22 20.83 -9.19
C TYR A 93 20.45 21.54 -8.58
N ASN A 94 20.77 21.21 -7.34
CA ASN A 94 22.09 21.49 -6.77
C ASN A 94 23.08 20.49 -7.34
#